data_AF-A0A9E1RPM1-F1
#
_entry.id   AF-A0A9E1RPM1-F1
#
_cell.length_a   1.000
_cell.length_b   1.000
_cell.length_c   1.000
_cell.angle_alpha   90.00
_cell.angle_beta   90.00
_cell.angle_gamma   90.00
#
_symmetry.space_group_name_H-M   'P 1'
#
loop_
_entity.id
_entity.type
_entity.pdbx_description
1 polymer ?
#
loop_
_entity_poly.entity_id
_entity_poly.type
_entity_poly.pdbx_seq_one_letter_code
_entity_poly.pdbx_strand_id
1 'polypeptide(L)' 'MSFKVVVDYDLCESNAICMQIAPDVFEVRDDDFLYLLTDTP' A
#
# COMPACT_ATOMS: atom_id res chain seq x y z
N MET A 1 15.30 -7.52 -13.77
CA MET A 1 13.84 -7.30 -13.81
C MET A 1 13.50 -6.25 -12.78
N SER A 2 12.80 -5.19 -13.15
CA SER A 2 12.14 -4.28 -12.20
C SER A 2 10.72 -4.82 -11.95
N PHE A 3 10.30 -4.84 -10.69
CA PHE A 3 8.93 -5.16 -10.29
C PHE A 3 8.18 -3.86 -10.02
N LYS A 4 6.90 -3.81 -10.39
CA LYS A 4 6.01 -2.69 -10.08
C LYS A 4 4.89 -3.18 -9.15
N VAL A 5 4.62 -2.41 -8.11
CA VAL A 5 3.46 -2.60 -7.24
C VAL A 5 2.26 -1.92 -7.90
N VAL A 6 1.12 -2.61 -7.92
CA VAL A 6 -0.16 -2.07 -8.44
C VAL A 6 -1.20 -2.26 -7.36
N VAL A 7 -1.91 -1.18 -7.04
CA VAL A 7 -2.98 -1.16 -6.05
C VAL A 7 -4.26 -0.74 -6.76
N ASP A 8 -5.32 -1.50 -6.58
CA ASP A 8 -6.68 -1.08 -6.93
C ASP A 8 -7.29 -0.38 -5.71
N TYR A 9 -7.39 0.94 -5.80
CA TYR A 9 -7.91 1.77 -4.71
C TYR A 9 -9.43 1.74 -4.60
N ASP A 10 -10.15 1.35 -5.66
CA ASP A 10 -11.61 1.21 -5.62
C ASP A 10 -12.02 -0.04 -4.82
N LEU A 11 -11.14 -1.05 -4.74
CA LEU A 11 -11.32 -2.26 -3.93
C LEU A 11 -10.58 -2.22 -2.58
N CYS A 12 -9.83 -1.15 -2.30
CA CYS A 12 -9.04 -1.06 -1.08
C CYS A 12 -9.89 -0.54 0.07
N GLU A 13 -10.08 -1.39 1.08
CA GLU A 13 -10.87 -1.08 2.29
C GLU A 13 -10.00 -0.64 3.48
N SER A 14 -8.73 -0.27 3.26
CA SER A 14 -7.80 0.20 4.32
C SER A 14 -7.63 -0.71 5.55
N ASN A 15 -7.90 -2.01 5.42
CA ASN A 15 -7.79 -3.00 6.49
C ASN A 15 -6.36 -3.19 7.09
N ALA A 16 -5.34 -2.54 6.54
CA ALA A 16 -3.93 -2.58 6.99
C ALA A 16 -3.24 -3.97 7.01
N ILE A 17 -3.85 -5.03 6.47
CA ILE A 17 -3.21 -6.36 6.37
C ILE A 17 -1.93 -6.33 5.52
N CYS A 18 -1.88 -5.50 4.48
CA CYS A 18 -0.69 -5.30 3.66
C CYS A 18 0.50 -4.74 4.47
N MET A 19 0.26 -3.84 5.43
CA MET A 19 1.30 -3.34 6.34
C MET A 19 1.84 -4.44 7.25
N GLN A 20 1.02 -5.41 7.65
CA GLN A 20 1.48 -6.53 8.47
C GLN A 20 2.42 -7.47 7.70
N ILE A 21 2.21 -7.59 6.38
CA ILE A 21 2.98 -8.47 5.50
C ILE A 21 4.25 -7.76 4.98
N ALA A 22 4.14 -6.49 4.60
CA ALA A 22 5.20 -5.71 3.99
C ALA A 22 5.14 -4.24 4.45
N PRO A 23 5.49 -3.96 5.73
CA PRO A 23 5.41 -2.60 6.31
C PRO A 23 6.34 -1.59 5.63
N ASP A 24 7.43 -2.05 5.01
CA ASP A 24 8.38 -1.17 4.29
C ASP A 24 7.88 -0.75 2.90
N VAL A 25 6.76 -1.31 2.44
CA VAL A 25 6.15 -1.04 1.12
C VAL A 25 4.82 -0.31 1.25
N PHE A 26 4.05 -0.62 2.30
CA PHE A 26 2.68 -0.15 2.49
C PHE A 26 2.52 0.59 3.80
N GLU A 27 1.76 1.68 3.78
CA GLU A 27 1.39 2.44 4.97
C GLU A 27 -0.07 2.87 4.86
N VAL A 28 -0.92 2.41 5.77
CA VAL A 28 -2.26 2.98 6.00
C VAL A 28 -2.10 4.02 7.09
N ARG A 29 -2.51 5.26 6.81
CA ARG A 29 -2.36 6.40 7.73
C ARG A 29 -3.67 6.71 8.45
N ASP A 30 -3.62 7.71 9.34
CA ASP A 30 -4.77 8.15 10.13
C ASP A 30 -5.91 8.75 9.28
N ASP A 31 -5.66 9.03 7.99
CA ASP A 31 -6.67 9.49 7.03
C ASP A 31 -7.43 8.33 6.34
N ASP A 32 -7.19 7.09 6.77
CA ASP A 32 -7.82 5.87 6.28
C ASP A 32 -7.52 5.57 4.80
N PHE A 33 -6.38 6.05 4.28
CA PHE A 33 -5.90 5.74 2.93
C PHE A 33 -4.60 4.94 2.95
N LEU A 34 -4.45 4.09 1.93
CA LEU A 34 -3.24 3.33 1.66
C LEU A 34 -2.22 4.14 0.84
N TYR A 35 -0.99 4.18 1.33
CA TYR A 35 0.16 4.81 0.69
C TYR A 35 1.22 3.77 0.34
N LEU A 36 1.81 3.91 -0.85
CA LEU A 36 2.99 3.17 -1.25
C LEU A 36 4.24 3.94 -0.81
N LEU A 37 5.12 3.28 -0.06
CA LEU A 37 6.40 3.83 0.40
C LEU A 37 7.53 3.67 -0.62
N THR A 38 7.25 3.02 -1.75
CA THR A 38 8.22 2.82 -2.84
C THR A 38 8.18 3.96 -3.86
N ASP A 39 9.32 4.26 -4.48
CA ASP A 39 9.58 5.41 -5.36
C ASP A 39 8.79 5.44 -6.70
N THR A 40 7.83 4.54 -6.92
CA THR A 40 7.07 4.50 -8.19
C THR A 40 5.59 4.19 -7.98
N PRO A 41 4.68 5.15 -8.28
CA PRO A 41 3.24 4.88 -8.38
C PRO A 41 2.91 4.01 -9.61
#